data_AF-A0A2S9XGU4-F1
#
_entry.id   AF-A0A2S9XGU4-F1
#
_cell.length_a   1.000
_cell.length_b   1.000
_cell.length_c   1.000
_cell.angle_alpha   90.00
_cell.angle_beta   90.00
_cell.angle_gamma   90.00
#
_symmetry.space_group_name_H-M   'P 1'
#
loop_
_entity.id
_entity.type
_entity.pdbx_description
1 polymer ?
#
loop_
_entity_poly.entity_id
_entity_poly.type
_entity_poly.pdbx_seq_one_letter_code
_entity_poly.pdbx_strand_id
1 'polypeptide(L)'
;MSIASKRSDGSGGDLGGFTAGPWQSVSSSEGGLAGDASLATLPQGALASVARALQQILERYSGSVMRRVVGAADEYGIDGLYVAFLVMRERTAWPAMRSEDRHALELAARLMSGFAMLPSSTYMQVPPAEVNVLVDRIMTSVAHWVRQRLISDLKREYMALLEEYAERLRPLLERQRPGAVNDPLADRPAITIALMETFESWLATDRSLKSSRAMLALLEDLFG
;
A
#
# COMPACT_ATOMS: atom_id res chain seq x y z
N MET A 1 -39.02 -59.22 13.73
CA MET A 1 -40.25 -59.10 12.94
C MET A 1 -40.06 -57.97 11.93
N SER A 2 -40.04 -58.33 10.65
CA SER A 2 -40.16 -57.43 9.50
C SER A 2 -41.44 -56.61 9.56
N ILE A 3 -41.47 -55.45 8.89
CA ILE A 3 -42.29 -55.24 7.68
C ILE A 3 -41.77 -53.96 6.99
N ALA A 4 -41.47 -54.13 5.70
CA ALA A 4 -41.18 -53.10 4.72
C ALA A 4 -42.45 -52.33 4.33
N SER A 5 -42.33 -51.18 3.66
CA SER A 5 -42.82 -51.02 2.27
C SER A 5 -42.96 -49.54 1.83
N LYS A 6 -42.36 -49.29 0.65
CA LYS A 6 -42.78 -48.45 -0.50
C LYS A 6 -42.98 -46.92 -0.39
N ARG A 7 -42.06 -46.24 -1.11
CA ARG A 7 -42.20 -45.24 -2.20
C ARG A 7 -43.47 -44.37 -2.32
N SER A 8 -43.23 -43.07 -2.52
CA SER A 8 -43.89 -42.25 -3.55
C SER A 8 -42.99 -41.09 -3.97
N ASP A 9 -42.81 -40.91 -5.28
CA ASP A 9 -42.30 -39.71 -5.93
C ASP A 9 -43.26 -38.52 -5.75
N GLY A 10 -42.74 -37.30 -5.70
CA GLY A 10 -43.57 -36.09 -5.67
C GLY A 10 -42.81 -34.79 -5.43
N SER A 11 -42.24 -34.26 -6.51
CA SER A 11 -42.00 -32.85 -6.88
C SER A 11 -42.25 -31.71 -5.87
N GLY A 12 -41.29 -30.78 -5.81
CA GLY A 12 -41.56 -29.36 -5.61
C GLY A 12 -40.97 -28.72 -4.36
N GLY A 13 -39.94 -27.88 -4.54
CA GLY A 13 -39.47 -26.98 -3.50
C GLY A 13 -38.08 -26.43 -3.78
N ASP A 14 -38.04 -25.32 -4.53
CA ASP A 14 -36.93 -24.37 -4.60
C ASP A 14 -36.23 -24.16 -3.25
N LEU A 15 -34.91 -23.94 -3.28
CA LEU A 15 -34.17 -22.96 -2.49
C LEU A 15 -32.66 -23.11 -2.77
N GLY A 16 -31.99 -22.02 -3.16
CA GLY A 16 -30.54 -21.87 -3.01
C GLY A 16 -29.81 -21.36 -4.25
N GLY A 17 -29.84 -20.05 -4.45
CA GLY A 17 -29.15 -19.35 -5.51
C GLY A 17 -27.62 -19.48 -5.47
N PHE A 18 -27.04 -19.70 -6.65
CA PHE A 18 -25.65 -19.48 -6.95
C PHE A 18 -25.58 -18.27 -7.89
N THR A 19 -25.34 -17.08 -7.34
CA THR A 19 -25.04 -15.89 -8.15
C THR A 19 -23.59 -15.97 -8.59
N ALA A 20 -23.38 -16.43 -9.83
CA ALA A 20 -22.12 -16.24 -10.54
C ALA A 20 -21.89 -14.72 -10.74
N GLY A 21 -20.70 -14.24 -10.35
CA GLY A 21 -20.32 -12.84 -10.41
C GLY A 21 -20.24 -12.27 -11.84
N PRO A 22 -20.25 -10.94 -12.00
CA PRO A 22 -20.32 -10.27 -13.28
C PRO A 22 -18.93 -10.16 -13.89
N TRP A 23 -18.38 -11.30 -14.30
CA TRP A 23 -17.17 -11.37 -15.14
C TRP A 23 -17.40 -12.45 -16.18
N GLN A 24 -18.27 -12.15 -17.15
CA GLN A 24 -18.35 -12.93 -18.37
C GLN A 24 -17.88 -12.06 -19.55
N SER A 25 -16.81 -12.58 -20.15
CA SER A 25 -16.17 -12.16 -21.38
C SER A 25 -17.18 -11.90 -22.51
N VAL A 26 -17.22 -10.65 -22.98
CA VAL A 26 -17.87 -10.32 -24.26
C VAL A 26 -16.84 -10.53 -25.35
N SER A 27 -17.03 -11.57 -26.15
CA SER A 27 -16.42 -11.71 -27.47
C SER A 27 -17.13 -10.79 -28.45
N SER A 28 -16.39 -9.97 -29.20
CA SER A 28 -16.93 -9.25 -30.34
C SER A 28 -15.87 -9.11 -31.43
N SER A 29 -16.09 -9.94 -32.46
CA SER A 29 -15.89 -9.73 -33.89
C SER A 29 -14.95 -8.62 -34.39
N GLU A 30 -14.05 -9.05 -35.27
CA GLU A 30 -13.23 -8.26 -36.18
C GLU A 30 -14.03 -7.17 -36.93
N GLY A 31 -13.47 -5.97 -36.93
CA GLY A 31 -13.91 -4.83 -37.74
C GLY A 31 -12.78 -3.82 -37.80
N GLY A 32 -11.84 -4.05 -38.72
CA GLY A 32 -10.69 -3.19 -38.93
C GLY A 32 -11.09 -1.83 -39.49
N LEU A 33 -10.73 -0.77 -38.77
CA LEU A 33 -10.36 0.53 -39.34
C LEU A 33 -9.15 1.04 -38.57
N ALA A 34 -8.01 1.03 -39.24
CA ALA A 34 -6.80 1.70 -38.81
C ALA A 34 -7.09 3.21 -38.67
N GLY A 35 -7.12 3.68 -37.43
CA GLY A 35 -7.08 5.10 -37.07
C GLY A 35 -5.98 5.28 -36.03
N ASP A 36 -5.03 6.15 -36.35
CA ASP A 36 -3.77 6.36 -35.65
C ASP A 36 -3.82 6.27 -34.11
N ALA A 37 -3.03 5.34 -33.60
CA ALA A 37 -2.65 5.21 -32.21
C ALA A 37 -1.80 6.43 -31.78
N SER A 38 -2.47 7.48 -31.32
CA SER A 38 -1.90 8.34 -30.28
C SER A 38 -2.67 8.10 -28.99
N LEU A 39 -2.33 7.00 -28.31
CA LEU A 39 -2.67 6.83 -26.90
C LEU A 39 -2.09 8.06 -26.20
N ALA A 40 -2.94 9.01 -25.85
CA ALA A 40 -2.56 10.27 -25.23
C ALA A 40 -1.96 9.96 -23.86
N THR A 41 -0.68 9.61 -23.80
CA THR A 41 0.03 9.26 -22.58
C THR A 41 0.04 10.47 -21.64
N LEU A 42 -0.11 10.23 -20.34
CA LEU A 42 -0.05 11.31 -19.37
C LEU A 42 1.30 12.04 -19.50
N PRO A 43 1.32 13.39 -19.46
CA PRO A 43 2.57 14.12 -19.52
C PRO A 43 3.50 13.71 -18.38
N GLN A 44 4.78 13.44 -18.68
CA GLN A 44 5.77 13.06 -17.66
C GLN A 44 5.84 14.07 -16.50
N GLY A 45 5.63 15.36 -16.79
CA GLY A 45 5.58 16.41 -15.76
C GLY A 45 4.43 16.24 -14.76
N ALA A 46 3.29 15.69 -15.19
CA ALA A 46 2.16 15.42 -14.29
C ALA A 46 2.50 14.24 -13.35
N LEU A 47 3.07 13.16 -13.89
CA LEU A 47 3.50 12.00 -13.10
C LEU A 47 4.63 12.36 -12.13
N ALA A 48 5.58 13.19 -12.55
CA ALA A 48 6.61 13.73 -11.67
C ALA A 48 6.03 14.60 -10.53
N SER A 49 4.93 15.32 -10.78
CA SER A 49 4.21 16.07 -9.74
C SER A 49 3.56 15.14 -8.72
N VAL A 50 2.90 14.07 -9.17
CA VAL A 50 2.35 13.01 -8.29
C VAL A 50 3.47 12.39 -7.45
N ALA A 51 4.60 12.05 -8.08
CA ALA A 51 5.75 11.45 -7.40
C ALA A 51 6.32 12.36 -6.30
N ARG A 52 6.45 13.66 -6.57
CA ARG A 52 6.91 14.62 -5.55
C ARG A 52 5.93 14.77 -4.40
N ALA A 53 4.63 14.81 -4.70
CA ALA A 53 3.60 14.88 -3.66
C ALA A 53 3.61 13.61 -2.79
N LEU A 54 3.71 12.44 -3.41
CA LEU A 54 3.88 11.17 -2.68
C LEU A 54 5.15 11.17 -1.83
N GLN A 55 6.28 11.63 -2.37
CA GLN A 55 7.53 11.75 -1.62
C GLN A 55 7.35 12.57 -0.34
N GLN A 56 6.68 13.72 -0.42
CA GLN A 56 6.43 14.58 0.74
C GLN A 56 5.56 13.90 1.79
N ILE A 57 4.56 13.10 1.37
CA ILE A 57 3.75 12.28 2.28
C ILE A 57 4.66 11.26 2.98
N LEU A 58 5.47 10.52 2.23
CA LEU A 58 6.35 9.48 2.77
C LEU A 58 7.42 10.05 3.72
N GLU A 59 8.01 11.19 3.39
CA GLU A 59 8.96 11.90 4.27
C GLU A 59 8.29 12.34 5.58
N ARG A 60 7.06 12.88 5.50
CA ARG A 60 6.28 13.27 6.68
C ARG A 60 6.01 12.08 7.60
N TYR A 61 5.56 10.97 7.03
CA TYR A 61 5.27 9.76 7.80
C TYR A 61 6.54 9.07 8.31
N SER A 62 7.63 9.12 7.55
CA SER A 62 8.95 8.66 8.01
C SER A 62 9.38 9.38 9.28
N GLY A 63 9.23 10.71 9.33
CA GLY A 63 9.45 11.50 10.54
C GLY A 63 8.52 11.12 11.69
N SER A 64 7.27 10.75 11.41
CA SER A 64 6.32 10.27 12.44
C SER A 64 6.71 8.91 13.01
N VAL A 65 7.19 7.98 12.17
CA VAL A 65 7.73 6.70 12.65
C VAL A 65 8.96 6.93 13.51
N MET A 66 9.90 7.77 13.06
CA MET A 66 11.11 8.10 13.84
C MET A 66 10.75 8.66 15.22
N ARG A 67 9.82 9.64 15.28
CA ARG A 67 9.32 10.16 16.56
C ARG A 67 8.64 9.09 17.41
N ARG A 68 7.92 8.15 16.80
CA ARG A 68 7.28 7.05 17.55
C ARG A 68 8.32 6.11 18.16
N VAL A 69 9.35 5.74 17.39
CA VAL A 69 10.44 4.87 17.86
C VAL A 69 11.19 5.54 19.02
N VAL A 70 11.62 6.80 18.83
CA VAL A 70 12.35 7.55 19.86
C VAL A 70 11.49 7.75 21.11
N GLY A 71 10.24 8.23 20.94
CA GLY A 71 9.35 8.45 22.08
C GLY A 71 9.03 7.16 22.85
N ALA A 72 8.86 6.03 22.15
CA ALA A 72 8.67 4.74 22.82
C ALA A 72 9.94 4.29 23.56
N ALA A 73 11.14 4.61 23.06
CA ALA A 73 12.38 4.30 23.75
C ALA A 73 12.59 5.18 25.01
N ASP A 74 12.26 6.47 24.89
CA ASP A 74 12.33 7.43 25.99
C ASP A 74 11.44 7.02 27.18
N GLU A 75 10.27 6.42 26.93
CA GLU A 75 9.38 5.87 27.97
C GLU A 75 10.08 4.83 28.87
N TYR A 76 11.11 4.15 28.37
CA TYR A 76 11.89 3.14 29.09
C TYR A 76 13.32 3.59 29.41
N GLY A 77 13.67 4.85 29.15
CA GLY A 77 15.02 5.38 29.37
C GLY A 77 16.08 4.75 28.46
N ILE A 78 15.69 4.28 27.27
CA ILE A 78 16.59 3.70 26.28
C ILE A 78 16.88 4.72 25.19
N ASP A 79 18.11 4.76 24.69
CA ASP A 79 18.48 5.62 23.57
C ASP A 79 17.63 5.32 22.33
N GLY A 80 16.79 6.26 21.92
CA GLY A 80 15.93 6.12 20.74
C GLY A 80 16.68 5.94 19.43
N LEU A 81 17.92 6.47 19.31
CA LEU A 81 18.75 6.24 18.12
C LEU A 81 19.23 4.79 18.04
N TYR A 82 19.45 4.15 19.19
CA TYR A 82 19.76 2.72 19.25
C TYR A 82 18.60 1.87 18.76
N VAL A 83 17.39 2.13 19.24
CA VAL A 83 16.21 1.40 18.78
C VAL A 83 15.93 1.67 17.30
N ALA A 84 16.05 2.92 16.84
CA ALA A 84 15.90 3.26 15.42
C ALA A 84 16.93 2.53 14.54
N PHE A 85 18.17 2.41 14.99
CA PHE A 85 19.19 1.61 14.31
C PHE A 85 18.77 0.14 14.20
N LEU A 86 18.30 -0.47 15.30
CA LEU A 86 17.86 -1.87 15.28
C LEU A 86 16.66 -2.08 14.34
N VAL A 87 15.66 -1.19 14.36
CA VAL A 87 14.52 -1.24 13.45
C VAL A 87 14.99 -1.11 11.99
N MET A 88 15.90 -0.21 11.68
CA MET A 88 16.28 0.05 10.28
C MET A 88 17.29 -0.94 9.71
N ARG A 89 18.25 -1.41 10.52
CA ARG A 89 19.48 -2.05 10.03
C ARG A 89 19.75 -3.44 10.59
N GLU A 90 19.28 -3.77 11.79
CA GLU A 90 19.63 -5.02 12.47
C GLU A 90 18.38 -5.90 12.68
N ARG A 91 17.80 -6.40 11.59
CA ARG A 91 16.57 -7.23 11.63
C ARG A 91 16.72 -8.54 12.40
N THR A 92 17.95 -9.03 12.52
CA THR A 92 18.37 -10.19 13.31
C THR A 92 18.20 -9.97 14.81
N ALA A 93 18.24 -8.72 15.28
CA ALA A 93 18.01 -8.35 16.67
C ALA A 93 16.53 -8.14 17.00
N TRP A 94 15.62 -8.36 16.04
CA TRP A 94 14.19 -8.20 16.31
C TRP A 94 13.67 -9.37 17.16
N PRO A 95 12.76 -9.11 18.12
CA PRO A 95 12.14 -10.17 18.89
C PRO A 95 11.32 -11.11 17.99
N ALA A 96 10.96 -12.27 18.53
CA ALA A 96 9.93 -13.09 17.92
C ALA A 96 8.57 -12.36 17.98
N MET A 97 7.92 -12.15 16.83
CA MET A 97 6.66 -11.41 16.72
C MET A 97 5.65 -12.18 15.86
N ARG A 98 4.38 -11.79 15.95
CA ARG A 98 3.36 -12.23 14.97
C ARG A 98 3.75 -11.74 13.57
N SER A 99 3.36 -12.47 12.53
CA SER A 99 3.65 -12.11 11.14
C SER A 99 3.13 -10.70 10.79
N GLU A 100 1.94 -10.34 11.26
CA GLU A 100 1.34 -9.01 11.05
C GLU A 100 2.18 -7.88 11.66
N ASP A 101 2.64 -8.07 12.91
CA ASP A 101 3.44 -7.07 13.62
C ASP A 101 4.84 -6.98 13.00
N ARG A 102 5.41 -8.11 12.56
CA ARG A 102 6.67 -8.12 11.80
C ARG A 102 6.55 -7.35 10.49
N HIS A 103 5.50 -7.62 9.71
CA HIS A 103 5.25 -6.93 8.44
C HIS A 103 5.06 -5.41 8.67
N ALA A 104 4.29 -5.03 9.68
CA ALA A 104 4.15 -3.64 10.10
C ALA A 104 5.50 -2.99 10.44
N LEU A 105 6.37 -3.68 11.19
CA LEU A 105 7.70 -3.17 11.51
C LEU A 105 8.62 -3.10 10.29
N GLU A 106 8.50 -4.03 9.33
CA GLU A 106 9.22 -4.00 8.04
C GLU A 106 8.82 -2.79 7.20
N LEU A 107 7.52 -2.46 7.15
CA LEU A 107 7.03 -1.24 6.49
C LEU A 107 7.62 0.01 7.13
N ALA A 108 7.60 0.10 8.46
CA ALA A 108 8.20 1.21 9.20
C ALA A 108 9.71 1.33 8.92
N ALA A 109 10.43 0.21 8.94
CA ALA A 109 11.86 0.16 8.64
C ALA A 109 12.18 0.62 7.21
N ARG A 110 11.37 0.21 6.22
CA ARG A 110 11.49 0.65 4.82
C ARG A 110 11.22 2.14 4.68
N LEU A 111 10.16 2.64 5.33
CA LEU A 111 9.81 4.05 5.29
C LEU A 111 10.93 4.93 5.88
N MET A 112 11.46 4.52 7.03
CA MET A 112 12.61 5.19 7.64
C MET A 112 13.87 5.09 6.79
N SER A 113 14.16 3.93 6.20
CA SER A 113 15.37 3.75 5.38
C SER A 113 15.32 4.49 4.05
N GLY A 114 14.13 4.62 3.46
CA GLY A 114 13.94 5.32 2.19
C GLY A 114 13.87 6.84 2.32
N PHE A 115 13.36 7.34 3.47
CA PHE A 115 12.94 8.75 3.58
C PHE A 115 13.33 9.44 4.90
N ALA A 116 13.91 8.75 5.90
CA ALA A 116 14.44 9.42 7.09
C ALA A 116 15.90 9.86 6.89
N MET A 117 16.25 11.02 7.43
CA MET A 117 17.64 11.35 7.72
C MET A 117 17.96 10.88 9.13
N LEU A 118 18.64 9.74 9.28
CA LEU A 118 19.25 9.41 10.56
C LEU A 118 20.50 10.28 10.76
N PRO A 119 20.73 10.85 11.95
CA PRO A 119 22.03 11.37 12.30
C PRO A 119 23.08 10.24 12.27
N SER A 120 24.31 10.57 11.91
CA SER A 120 25.44 9.62 11.92
C SER A 120 25.53 8.90 13.26
N SER A 121 25.74 7.58 13.24
CA SER A 121 25.74 6.66 14.39
C SER A 121 26.80 6.93 15.46
N THR A 122 27.56 8.02 15.34
CA THR A 122 28.70 8.39 16.17
C THR A 122 28.35 8.63 17.66
N TYR A 123 27.07 8.77 17.99
CA TYR A 123 26.61 9.12 19.35
C TYR A 123 25.61 8.14 19.96
N MET A 124 25.43 6.96 19.38
CA MET A 124 24.46 5.96 19.86
C MET A 124 24.96 5.25 21.12
N GLN A 125 24.16 5.29 22.19
CA GLN A 125 24.42 4.54 23.43
C GLN A 125 23.80 3.15 23.34
N VAL A 126 24.66 2.13 23.32
CA VAL A 126 24.21 0.74 23.36
C VAL A 126 23.87 0.38 24.81
N PRO A 127 22.62 0.00 25.10
CA PRO A 127 22.22 -0.35 26.44
C PRO A 127 22.79 -1.73 26.85
N PRO A 128 22.92 -2.01 28.17
CA PRO A 128 23.39 -3.30 28.65
C PRO A 128 22.43 -4.43 28.26
N ALA A 129 22.94 -5.66 28.08
CA ALA A 129 22.14 -6.81 27.62
C ALA A 129 20.92 -7.12 28.51
N GLU A 130 20.98 -6.75 29.78
CA GLU A 130 19.92 -6.94 30.78
C GLU A 130 18.62 -6.20 30.42
N VAL A 131 18.69 -5.15 29.59
CA VAL A 131 17.50 -4.39 29.18
C VAL A 131 16.97 -4.78 27.79
N ASN A 132 17.45 -5.88 27.20
CA ASN A 132 16.94 -6.39 25.91
C ASN A 132 15.41 -6.60 25.94
N VAL A 133 14.86 -7.04 27.08
CA VAL A 133 13.40 -7.19 27.25
C VAL A 133 12.65 -5.87 27.06
N LEU A 134 13.26 -4.73 27.42
CA LEU A 134 12.67 -3.42 27.21
C LEU A 134 12.73 -3.02 25.74
N VAL A 135 13.86 -3.29 25.06
CA VAL A 135 13.99 -3.11 23.60
C VAL A 135 12.93 -3.91 22.84
N ASP A 136 12.69 -5.17 23.23
CA ASP A 136 11.67 -6.01 22.64
C ASP A 136 10.25 -5.43 22.82
N ARG A 137 9.95 -4.90 24.01
CA ARG A 137 8.68 -4.22 24.30
C ARG A 137 8.51 -2.96 23.46
N ILE A 138 9.56 -2.18 23.28
CA ILE A 138 9.55 -0.99 22.43
C ILE A 138 9.24 -1.38 20.99
N MET A 139 9.96 -2.36 20.42
CA MET A 139 9.72 -2.82 19.05
C MET A 139 8.30 -3.34 18.85
N THR A 140 7.79 -4.11 19.81
CA THR A 140 6.41 -4.62 19.79
C THR A 140 5.38 -3.48 19.84
N SER A 141 5.63 -2.46 20.67
CA SER A 141 4.79 -1.27 20.78
C SER A 141 4.77 -0.44 19.49
N VAL A 142 5.94 -0.29 18.84
CA VAL A 142 6.05 0.38 17.54
C VAL A 142 5.30 -0.41 16.48
N ALA A 143 5.54 -1.71 16.37
CA ALA A 143 4.86 -2.59 15.41
C ALA A 143 3.34 -2.54 15.55
N HIS A 144 2.84 -2.60 16.79
CA HIS A 144 1.41 -2.48 17.07
C HIS A 144 0.86 -1.12 16.62
N TRP A 145 1.54 -0.01 16.93
CA TRP A 145 1.12 1.32 16.49
C TRP A 145 1.11 1.45 14.95
N VAL A 146 2.13 0.91 14.28
CA VAL A 146 2.21 0.92 12.81
C VAL A 146 0.99 0.21 12.21
N ARG A 147 0.69 -0.99 12.72
CA ARG A 147 -0.44 -1.79 12.27
C ARG A 147 -1.78 -1.10 12.47
N GLN A 148 -1.98 -0.49 13.63
CA GLN A 148 -3.27 0.15 13.97
C GLN A 148 -3.48 1.48 13.26
N ARG A 149 -2.41 2.21 12.93
CA ARG A 149 -2.52 3.62 12.54
C ARG A 149 -1.76 3.98 11.27
N LEU A 150 -0.46 3.68 11.21
CA LEU A 150 0.38 4.13 10.09
C LEU A 150 -0.11 3.56 8.75
N ILE A 151 -0.42 2.26 8.70
CA ILE A 151 -0.84 1.59 7.46
C ILE A 151 -2.13 2.21 6.91
N SER A 152 -3.16 2.34 7.74
CA SER A 152 -4.45 2.89 7.33
C SER A 152 -4.34 4.37 6.95
N ASP A 153 -3.56 5.14 7.70
CA ASP A 153 -3.31 6.56 7.41
C ASP A 153 -2.56 6.75 6.08
N LEU A 154 -1.51 5.95 5.81
CA LEU A 154 -0.76 6.01 4.55
C LEU A 154 -1.61 5.62 3.34
N LYS A 155 -2.40 4.53 3.45
CA LYS A 155 -3.34 4.14 2.39
C LYS A 155 -4.32 5.26 2.08
N ARG A 156 -4.90 5.88 3.12
CA ARG A 156 -5.86 6.98 2.95
C ARG A 156 -5.22 8.17 2.24
N GLU A 157 -4.01 8.57 2.63
CA GLU A 157 -3.30 9.70 2.03
C GLU A 157 -2.89 9.44 0.58
N TYR A 158 -2.43 8.23 0.26
CA TYR A 158 -2.14 7.85 -1.12
C TYR A 158 -3.41 7.86 -1.99
N MET A 159 -4.50 7.27 -1.51
CA MET A 159 -5.77 7.27 -2.25
C MET A 159 -6.32 8.69 -2.43
N ALA A 160 -6.25 9.53 -1.40
CA ALA A 160 -6.67 10.93 -1.49
C ALA A 160 -5.83 11.71 -2.52
N LEU A 161 -4.51 11.50 -2.53
CA LEU A 161 -3.61 12.08 -3.52
C LEU A 161 -4.00 11.64 -4.94
N LEU A 162 -4.21 10.34 -5.15
CA LEU A 162 -4.61 9.82 -6.45
C LEU A 162 -5.94 10.39 -6.90
N GLU A 163 -6.95 10.45 -6.03
CA GLU A 163 -8.26 11.03 -6.36
C GLU A 163 -8.16 12.51 -6.75
N GLU A 164 -7.36 13.29 -6.02
CA GLU A 164 -7.14 14.70 -6.33
C GLU A 164 -6.51 14.89 -7.71
N TYR A 165 -5.46 14.11 -8.03
CA TYR A 165 -4.79 14.19 -9.31
C TYR A 165 -5.60 13.54 -10.44
N ALA A 166 -6.37 12.52 -10.15
CA ALA A 166 -7.29 11.87 -11.10
C ALA A 166 -8.34 12.88 -11.55
N GLU A 167 -8.89 13.68 -10.64
CA GLU A 167 -9.83 14.75 -11.00
C GLU A 167 -9.17 15.83 -11.87
N ARG A 168 -7.96 16.26 -11.51
CA ARG A 168 -7.21 17.27 -12.29
C ARG A 168 -6.82 16.77 -13.69
N LEU A 169 -6.53 15.48 -13.82
CA LEU A 169 -6.09 14.83 -15.06
C LEU A 169 -7.24 14.12 -15.79
N ARG A 170 -8.47 14.22 -15.28
CA ARG A 170 -9.67 13.55 -15.80
C ARG A 170 -9.81 13.69 -17.31
N PRO A 171 -9.69 14.89 -17.94
CA PRO A 171 -9.84 15.02 -19.39
C PRO A 171 -8.79 14.26 -20.22
N LEU A 172 -7.61 13.98 -19.65
CA LEU A 172 -6.56 13.20 -20.30
C LEU A 172 -6.77 11.71 -20.08
N LEU A 173 -7.18 11.32 -18.88
CA LEU A 173 -7.45 9.94 -18.49
C LEU A 173 -8.69 9.37 -19.19
N GLU A 174 -9.75 10.16 -19.36
CA GLU A 174 -10.95 9.77 -20.12
C GLU A 174 -10.64 9.52 -21.59
N ARG A 175 -9.75 10.32 -22.20
CA ARG A 175 -9.32 10.13 -23.60
C ARG A 175 -8.50 8.85 -23.81
N GLN A 176 -7.85 8.34 -22.77
CA GLN A 176 -7.16 7.06 -22.82
C GLN A 176 -8.13 5.86 -22.73
N ARG A 177 -9.40 6.10 -22.38
CA ARG A 177 -10.42 5.07 -22.19
C ARG A 177 -11.56 5.20 -23.21
N PRO A 178 -11.43 4.57 -24.39
CA PRO A 178 -12.54 4.50 -25.33
C PRO A 178 -13.70 3.70 -24.70
N GLY A 179 -14.84 4.36 -24.47
CA GLY A 179 -16.06 3.73 -23.93
C GLY A 179 -16.37 3.99 -22.45
N ALA A 180 -15.73 4.98 -21.81
CA ALA A 180 -16.07 5.42 -20.45
C ALA A 180 -17.57 5.79 -20.36
N VAL A 181 -18.23 5.37 -19.29
CA VAL A 181 -19.69 5.46 -19.13
C VAL A 181 -20.05 6.93 -18.92
N ASN A 182 -21.12 7.44 -19.55
CA ASN A 182 -21.56 8.83 -19.38
C ASN A 182 -22.05 9.19 -17.94
N ASP A 183 -21.74 8.37 -16.92
CA ASP A 183 -22.05 8.63 -15.52
C ASP A 183 -20.78 9.08 -14.74
N PRO A 184 -20.67 10.38 -14.41
CA PRO A 184 -19.50 10.94 -13.73
C PRO A 184 -19.20 10.34 -12.34
N LEU A 185 -20.20 9.76 -11.67
CA LEU A 185 -20.05 9.15 -10.34
C LEU A 185 -19.59 7.70 -10.42
N ALA A 186 -20.02 6.96 -11.44
CA ALA A 186 -19.58 5.59 -11.69
C ALA A 186 -18.12 5.54 -12.20
N ASP A 187 -17.67 6.59 -12.90
CA ASP A 187 -16.35 6.63 -13.54
C ASP A 187 -15.21 7.06 -12.61
N ARG A 188 -15.51 7.72 -11.47
CA ARG A 188 -14.47 8.26 -10.57
C ARG A 188 -13.50 7.19 -10.02
N PRO A 189 -13.95 6.05 -9.46
CA PRO A 189 -13.04 5.00 -9.02
C PRO A 189 -12.21 4.45 -10.18
N ALA A 190 -12.83 4.33 -11.36
CA ALA A 190 -12.19 3.80 -12.54
C ALA A 190 -11.04 4.74 -13.00
N ILE A 191 -11.25 6.06 -13.01
CA ILE A 191 -10.24 7.06 -13.38
C ILE A 191 -9.09 7.07 -12.37
N THR A 192 -9.38 6.96 -11.07
CA THR A 192 -8.34 6.85 -10.03
C THR A 192 -7.47 5.60 -10.22
N ILE A 193 -8.07 4.45 -10.55
CA ILE A 193 -7.34 3.21 -10.86
C ILE A 193 -6.45 3.40 -12.10
N ALA A 194 -6.96 4.05 -13.15
CA ALA A 194 -6.16 4.33 -14.35
C ALA A 194 -4.90 5.15 -14.03
N LEU A 195 -5.06 6.18 -13.20
CA LEU A 195 -3.93 7.00 -12.76
C LEU A 195 -2.93 6.18 -11.94
N MET A 196 -3.42 5.36 -11.00
CA MET A 196 -2.59 4.49 -10.16
C MET A 196 -1.72 3.55 -11.01
N GLU A 197 -2.33 2.78 -11.92
CA GLU A 197 -1.63 1.84 -12.80
C GLU A 197 -0.58 2.55 -13.68
N THR A 198 -0.98 3.70 -14.26
CA THR A 198 -0.07 4.50 -15.10
C THR A 198 1.10 5.05 -14.29
N PHE A 199 0.83 5.52 -13.08
CA PHE A 199 1.83 6.08 -12.18
C PHE A 199 2.81 5.03 -11.68
N GLU A 200 2.34 3.85 -11.26
CA GLU A 200 3.20 2.77 -10.78
C GLU A 200 4.05 2.18 -11.91
N SER A 201 3.49 2.04 -13.12
CA SER A 201 4.25 1.66 -14.32
C SER A 201 5.33 2.69 -14.67
N TRP A 202 5.02 3.98 -14.56
CA TRP A 202 5.98 5.05 -14.76
C TRP A 202 7.08 5.05 -13.69
N LEU A 203 6.74 4.87 -12.41
CA LEU A 203 7.72 4.74 -11.34
C LEU A 203 8.68 3.57 -11.61
N ALA A 204 8.17 2.41 -12.04
CA ALA A 204 8.98 1.22 -12.31
C ALA A 204 10.00 1.42 -13.45
N THR A 205 9.69 2.33 -14.38
CA THR A 205 10.53 2.61 -15.56
C THR A 205 11.43 3.83 -15.39
N ASP A 206 11.04 4.81 -14.57
CA ASP A 206 11.83 6.02 -14.34
C ASP A 206 13.11 5.73 -13.54
N ARG A 207 14.25 6.12 -14.13
CA ARG A 207 15.58 5.96 -13.52
C ARG A 207 16.13 7.26 -12.93
N SER A 208 15.42 8.37 -13.09
CA SER A 208 15.89 9.70 -12.68
C SER A 208 15.58 9.98 -11.21
N LEU A 209 14.48 9.44 -10.71
CA LEU A 209 14.01 9.64 -9.35
C LEU A 209 14.67 8.62 -8.40
N LYS A 210 15.66 9.08 -7.64
CA LYS A 210 16.45 8.24 -6.71
C LYS A 210 15.58 7.44 -5.72
N SER A 211 14.46 8.00 -5.32
CA SER A 211 13.50 7.42 -4.36
C SER A 211 12.49 6.46 -5.01
N SER A 212 12.50 6.26 -6.33
CA SER A 212 11.42 5.54 -7.05
C SER A 212 11.27 4.11 -6.55
N ARG A 213 12.39 3.38 -6.42
CA ARG A 213 12.41 2.01 -5.89
C ARG A 213 11.88 1.92 -4.46
N ALA A 214 12.17 2.93 -3.63
CA ALA A 214 11.68 2.96 -2.26
C ALA A 214 10.17 3.24 -2.21
N MET A 215 9.66 4.12 -3.09
CA MET A 215 8.22 4.36 -3.21
C MET A 215 7.49 3.10 -3.67
N LEU A 216 7.96 2.45 -4.73
CA LEU A 216 7.35 1.21 -5.24
C LEU A 216 7.29 0.11 -4.19
N ALA A 217 8.41 -0.15 -3.51
CA ALA A 217 8.45 -1.18 -2.46
C ALA A 217 7.45 -0.88 -1.32
N LEU A 218 7.25 0.39 -0.97
CA LEU A 218 6.26 0.78 0.03
C LEU A 218 4.82 0.63 -0.49
N LEU A 219 4.56 0.96 -1.76
CA LEU A 219 3.24 0.77 -2.36
C LEU A 219 2.90 -0.72 -2.46
N GLU A 220 3.85 -1.55 -2.88
CA GLU A 220 3.72 -3.02 -2.89
C GLU A 220 3.41 -3.57 -1.49
N ASP A 221 4.10 -3.12 -0.45
CA ASP A 221 3.79 -3.56 0.92
C ASP A 221 2.42 -3.07 1.42
N LEU A 222 1.98 -1.90 0.97
CA LEU A 222 0.70 -1.37 1.40
C LEU A 222 -0.46 -2.11 0.69
N PHE A 223 -0.34 -2.42 -0.60
CA PHE A 223 -1.48 -2.86 -1.41
C PHE A 223 -1.38 -4.29 -1.97
N GLY A 224 -0.21 -4.93 -1.92
CA GLY A 224 0.01 -6.34 -2.30
C GLY A 224 -0.37 -7.33 -1.22
#